data_AF-A0A847S6Q0-F1
#
_entry.id   AF-A0A847S6Q0-F1
#
_cell.length_a   1.000
_cell.length_b   1.000
_cell.length_c   1.000
_cell.angle_alpha   90.00
_cell.angle_beta   90.00
_cell.angle_gamma   90.00
#
_symmetry.space_group_name_H-M   'P 1'
#
loop_
_entity.id
_entity.type
_entity.pdbx_description
1 polymer ?
#
loop_
_entity_poly.entity_id
_entity_poly.type
_entity_poly.pdbx_seq_one_letter_code
_entity_poly.pdbx_strand_id
1 'polypeptide(L)'
;MKHNYEERRQNRIDYANEQAAKLKKESDNLYNKAMDMASYIPMGQPILVGHHSEKRDRRYREKIHTTHGKSIAASDKARYYENKAATIEANDSISSDDPQAIAKLKDKLAVLESTQAFMKAANKCVKSRNKAAFMNLPHATEKIWLEITTPDYLKRTGFADYTLRNNNANIRRVKQRIAQLERLEQLITAEKTINGVRVVINTEANRVQLFFPNKPNEDIINRLRSRGFRFSRSEGNAWQQFISRSAVDHAYMVAGLYETGDGAQ
;
A
#
# COMPACT_ATOMS: atom_id res chain seq x y z
N MET A 1 -5.37 13.06 -2.44
CA MET A 1 -5.67 12.89 -3.87
C MET A 1 -4.37 13.10 -4.63
N LYS A 2 -4.42 13.39 -5.94
CA LYS A 2 -3.19 13.58 -6.75
C LYS A 2 -2.30 14.71 -6.22
N HIS A 3 -2.91 15.85 -5.84
CA HIS A 3 -2.20 17.05 -5.40
C HIS A 3 -1.38 16.91 -4.09
N ASN A 4 -1.77 16.01 -3.18
CA ASN A 4 -1.08 15.78 -1.89
C ASN A 4 -0.63 14.32 -1.74
N TYR A 5 -0.32 13.66 -2.86
CA TYR A 5 0.06 12.25 -2.82
C TYR A 5 1.35 12.01 -2.01
N GLU A 6 2.40 12.77 -2.31
CA GLU A 6 3.72 12.65 -1.66
C GLU A 6 3.64 13.02 -0.18
N GLU A 7 3.00 14.16 0.13
CA GLU A 7 2.78 14.61 1.50
C GLU A 7 2.03 13.57 2.33
N ARG A 8 0.92 12.99 1.82
CA ARG A 8 0.19 11.94 2.53
C ARG A 8 1.02 10.68 2.73
N ARG A 9 1.88 10.33 1.78
CA ARG A 9 2.77 9.17 1.92
C ARG A 9 3.79 9.45 3.02
N GLN A 10 4.41 10.63 3.01
CA GLN A 10 5.41 11.04 3.99
C GLN A 10 4.80 11.13 5.39
N ASN A 11 3.66 11.80 5.56
CA ASN A 11 2.96 11.91 6.84
C ASN A 11 2.64 10.54 7.47
N ARG A 12 2.34 9.52 6.65
CA ARG A 12 2.09 8.15 7.14
C ARG A 12 3.36 7.45 7.61
N ILE A 13 4.48 7.71 6.94
CA ILE A 13 5.81 7.20 7.32
C ILE A 13 6.24 7.87 8.61
N ASP A 14 6.20 9.21 8.66
CA ASP A 14 6.59 10.01 9.82
C ASP A 14 5.77 9.62 11.05
N TYR A 15 4.43 9.53 10.91
CA TYR A 15 3.57 9.07 11.98
C TYR A 15 3.96 7.67 12.48
N ALA A 16 4.27 6.73 11.58
CA ALA A 16 4.68 5.39 11.98
C ALA A 16 6.02 5.41 12.72
N ASN A 17 7.00 6.18 12.24
CA ASN A 17 8.31 6.33 12.88
C ASN A 17 8.19 6.99 14.25
N GLU A 18 7.37 8.04 14.39
CA GLU A 18 7.09 8.69 15.67
C GLU A 18 6.45 7.72 16.67
N GLN A 19 5.46 6.93 16.24
CA GLN A 19 4.84 5.92 17.12
C GLN A 19 5.83 4.84 17.53
N ALA A 20 6.68 4.37 16.60
CA ALA A 20 7.73 3.40 16.91
C ALA A 20 8.70 3.95 17.96
N ALA A 21 9.24 5.16 17.76
CA ALA A 21 10.16 5.79 18.70
C ALA A 21 9.55 5.99 20.09
N LYS A 22 8.29 6.46 20.14
CA LYS A 22 7.55 6.63 21.39
C LYS A 22 7.38 5.31 22.15
N LEU A 23 6.96 4.25 21.46
CA LEU A 23 6.72 2.93 22.05
C LEU A 23 8.02 2.24 22.48
N LYS A 24 9.11 2.46 21.75
CA LYS A 24 10.44 1.99 22.13
C LYS A 24 10.89 2.61 23.46
N LYS A 25 10.76 3.94 23.58
CA LYS A 25 11.04 4.65 24.84
C LYS A 25 10.16 4.16 25.99
N GLU A 26 8.88 3.90 25.73
CA GLU A 26 7.96 3.32 26.73
C GLU A 26 8.40 1.91 27.16
N SER A 27 8.76 1.05 26.21
CA SER A 27 9.31 -0.28 26.47
C SER A 27 10.55 -0.20 27.37
N ASP A 28 11.52 0.64 27.03
CA ASP A 28 12.77 0.78 27.78
C ASP A 28 12.50 1.27 29.21
N ASN A 29 11.62 2.26 29.38
CA ASN A 29 11.22 2.74 30.70
C ASN A 29 10.54 1.65 31.55
N LEU A 30 9.64 0.86 30.95
CA LEU A 30 8.96 -0.23 31.64
C LEU A 30 9.92 -1.37 32.00
N TYR A 31 10.85 -1.68 31.10
CA TYR A 31 11.89 -2.68 31.33
C TYR A 31 12.79 -2.26 32.48
N ASN A 32 13.32 -1.03 32.45
CA ASN A 32 14.16 -0.49 33.52
C ASN A 32 13.41 -0.48 34.86
N LYS A 33 12.13 -0.08 34.87
CA LYS A 33 11.30 -0.13 36.08
C LYS A 33 11.11 -1.54 36.62
N ALA A 34 10.89 -2.53 35.75
CA ALA A 34 10.76 -3.92 36.17
C ALA A 34 12.09 -4.45 36.72
N MET A 35 13.21 -4.07 36.10
CA MET A 35 14.55 -4.41 36.54
C MET A 35 14.88 -3.78 37.91
N ASP A 36 14.57 -2.51 38.10
CA ASP A 36 14.71 -1.80 39.38
C ASP A 36 13.89 -2.51 40.47
N MET A 37 12.64 -2.86 40.17
CA MET A 37 11.81 -3.64 41.10
C MET A 37 12.41 -5.01 41.42
N ALA A 38 12.95 -5.71 40.42
CA ALA A 38 13.58 -7.01 40.60
C ALA A 38 14.86 -6.96 41.43
N SER A 39 15.61 -5.85 41.38
CA SER A 39 16.86 -5.66 42.13
C SER A 39 16.69 -5.74 43.66
N TYR A 40 15.49 -5.48 44.17
CA TYR A 40 15.16 -5.63 45.59
C TYR A 40 15.01 -7.09 46.04
N ILE A 41 14.97 -8.06 45.11
CA ILE A 41 14.91 -9.49 45.41
C ILE A 41 16.31 -10.08 45.22
N PRO A 42 17.01 -10.49 46.29
CA PRO A 42 18.24 -11.25 46.19
C PRO A 42 18.11 -12.45 45.26
N MET A 43 19.11 -12.63 44.40
CA MET A 43 19.15 -13.75 43.45
C MET A 43 19.06 -15.09 44.18
N GLY A 44 18.15 -15.95 43.71
CA GLY A 44 17.93 -17.28 44.29
C GLY A 44 17.07 -17.31 45.55
N GLN A 45 16.55 -16.18 46.04
CA GLN A 45 15.67 -16.19 47.22
C GLN A 45 14.33 -16.90 46.92
N PRO A 46 14.01 -18.02 47.61
CA PRO A 46 12.75 -18.73 47.42
C PRO A 46 11.58 -17.98 48.06
N ILE A 47 10.37 -18.26 47.59
CA ILE A 47 9.13 -17.80 48.23
C ILE A 47 8.95 -18.62 49.52
N LEU A 48 8.86 -17.95 50.66
CA LEU A 48 8.61 -18.59 51.96
C LEU A 48 7.14 -18.99 52.08
N VAL A 49 6.81 -20.23 51.70
CA VAL A 49 5.44 -20.77 51.74
C VAL A 49 4.97 -20.93 53.19
N GLY A 50 3.77 -20.43 53.49
CA GLY A 50 3.18 -20.47 54.83
C GLY A 50 3.62 -19.33 55.77
N HIS A 51 4.56 -18.47 55.36
CA HIS A 51 5.00 -17.31 56.15
C HIS A 51 4.05 -16.11 55.96
N HIS A 52 3.93 -15.24 56.97
CA HIS A 52 3.03 -14.07 56.90
C HIS A 52 3.34 -13.11 55.74
N SER A 53 4.57 -13.13 55.20
CA SER A 53 5.03 -12.32 54.07
C SER A 53 4.73 -12.93 52.69
N GLU A 54 4.35 -14.21 52.61
CA GLU A 54 4.18 -14.96 51.36
C GLU A 54 3.28 -14.21 50.36
N LYS A 55 2.11 -13.76 50.83
CA LYS A 55 1.11 -13.09 49.98
C LYS A 55 1.63 -11.78 49.41
N ARG A 56 2.45 -11.03 50.17
CA ARG A 56 3.06 -9.77 49.72
C ARG A 56 4.15 -10.06 48.69
N ASP A 57 4.96 -11.07 48.96
CA ASP A 57 6.09 -11.49 48.12
C ASP A 57 5.63 -11.97 46.73
N ARG A 58 4.61 -12.84 46.69
CA ARG A 58 3.96 -13.29 45.44
C ARG A 58 3.40 -12.13 44.63
N ARG A 59 2.66 -11.22 45.27
CA ARG A 59 2.10 -10.02 44.60
C ARG A 59 3.18 -9.12 44.03
N TYR A 60 4.31 -8.97 44.72
CA TYR A 60 5.42 -8.16 44.25
C TYR A 60 6.10 -8.77 43.02
N ARG A 61 6.40 -10.08 43.05
CA ARG A 61 6.91 -10.82 41.89
C ARG A 61 5.95 -10.78 40.70
N GLU A 62 4.65 -10.91 40.94
CA GLU A 62 3.63 -10.78 39.88
C GLU A 62 3.62 -9.37 39.27
N LYS A 63 3.82 -8.33 40.08
CA LYS A 63 3.91 -6.96 39.58
C LYS A 63 5.14 -6.75 38.69
N ILE A 64 6.28 -7.39 39.01
CA ILE A 64 7.48 -7.39 38.15
C ILE A 64 7.15 -8.09 36.82
N HIS A 65 6.59 -9.29 36.89
CA HIS A 65 6.24 -10.09 35.71
C HIS A 65 5.27 -9.35 34.79
N THR A 66 4.20 -8.77 35.32
CA THR A 66 3.24 -7.97 34.55
C THR A 66 3.86 -6.70 33.96
N THR A 67 4.83 -6.08 34.65
CA THR A 67 5.54 -4.89 34.12
C THR A 67 6.46 -5.27 32.96
N HIS A 68 7.18 -6.39 33.06
CA HIS A 68 7.92 -6.96 31.91
C HIS A 68 6.99 -7.33 30.75
N GLY A 69 5.84 -7.95 31.03
CA GLY A 69 4.84 -8.24 30.00
C GLY A 69 4.40 -6.98 29.23
N LYS A 70 4.22 -5.86 29.93
CA LYS A 70 3.92 -4.57 29.31
C LYS A 70 5.09 -4.01 28.48
N SER A 71 6.34 -4.16 28.94
CA SER A 71 7.51 -3.71 28.16
C SER A 71 7.63 -4.49 26.86
N ILE A 72 7.47 -5.82 26.91
CA ILE A 72 7.47 -6.69 25.72
C ILE A 72 6.35 -6.28 24.75
N ALA A 73 5.13 -6.09 25.25
CA ALA A 73 4.01 -5.66 24.42
C ALA A 73 4.24 -4.30 23.74
N ALA A 74 4.86 -3.34 24.46
CA ALA A 74 5.24 -2.05 23.90
C ALA A 74 6.32 -2.20 22.81
N SER A 75 7.32 -3.04 23.04
CA SER A 75 8.38 -3.37 22.07
C SER A 75 7.82 -4.02 20.80
N ASP A 76 6.93 -5.00 20.94
CA ASP A 76 6.27 -5.64 19.80
C ASP A 76 5.46 -4.64 18.96
N LYS A 77 4.77 -3.72 19.64
CA LYS A 77 4.02 -2.66 18.98
C LYS A 77 4.95 -1.64 18.31
N ALA A 78 6.10 -1.33 18.89
CA ALA A 78 7.12 -0.48 18.25
C ALA A 78 7.59 -1.11 16.94
N ARG A 79 7.99 -2.39 16.98
CA ARG A 79 8.41 -3.17 15.82
C ARG A 79 7.33 -3.27 14.74
N TYR A 80 6.05 -3.37 15.11
CA TYR A 80 4.95 -3.29 14.16
C TYR A 80 4.94 -1.98 13.38
N TYR A 81 5.14 -0.84 14.06
CA TYR A 81 5.18 0.46 13.39
C TYR A 81 6.45 0.68 12.56
N GLU A 82 7.61 0.17 13.00
CA GLU A 82 8.84 0.15 12.19
C GLU A 82 8.62 -0.63 10.88
N ASN A 83 8.07 -1.85 10.98
CA ASN A 83 7.74 -2.66 9.82
C ASN A 83 6.70 -1.97 8.92
N LYS A 84 5.75 -1.24 9.50
CA LYS A 84 4.75 -0.48 8.75
C LYS A 84 5.39 0.66 7.96
N ALA A 85 6.33 1.41 8.53
CA ALA A 85 7.09 2.44 7.83
C ALA A 85 7.89 1.83 6.68
N ALA A 86 8.70 0.81 6.96
CA ALA A 86 9.49 0.10 5.97
C ALA A 86 8.65 -0.47 4.82
N THR A 87 7.46 -1.02 5.12
CA THR A 87 6.53 -1.53 4.10
C THR A 87 5.99 -0.42 3.20
N ILE A 88 5.71 0.78 3.75
CA ILE A 88 5.24 1.92 2.95
C ILE A 88 6.39 2.46 2.07
N GLU A 89 7.61 2.47 2.61
CA GLU A 89 8.82 2.90 1.91
C GLU A 89 9.17 1.99 0.74
N ALA A 90 9.20 0.68 0.96
CA ALA A 90 9.54 -0.34 -0.04
C ALA A 90 8.39 -0.63 -1.03
N ASN A 91 7.23 -0.01 -0.88
CA ASN A 91 6.11 -0.24 -1.78
C ASN A 91 6.34 0.45 -3.13
N ASP A 92 6.78 -0.33 -4.12
CA ASP A 92 7.02 0.11 -5.51
C ASP A 92 5.75 0.12 -6.38
N SER A 93 4.56 -0.03 -5.78
CA SER A 93 3.31 0.05 -6.52
C SER A 93 3.05 1.47 -7.02
N ILE A 94 2.87 1.60 -8.33
CA ILE A 94 2.60 2.89 -8.99
C ILE A 94 1.11 3.22 -8.85
N SER A 95 0.80 4.17 -7.97
CA SER A 95 -0.56 4.66 -7.73
C SER A 95 -1.05 5.55 -8.87
N SER A 96 -2.36 5.52 -9.19
CA SER A 96 -2.97 6.48 -10.12
C SER A 96 -3.10 7.90 -9.55
N ASP A 97 -2.91 8.06 -8.24
CA ASP A 97 -2.82 9.37 -7.59
C ASP A 97 -1.39 9.94 -7.66
N ASP A 98 -0.38 9.17 -8.10
CA ASP A 98 0.98 9.70 -8.24
C ASP A 98 1.06 10.64 -9.46
N PRO A 99 1.45 11.92 -9.30
CA PRO A 99 1.64 12.83 -10.42
C PRO A 99 2.62 12.32 -11.48
N GLN A 100 3.62 11.54 -11.08
CA GLN A 100 4.62 10.94 -11.96
C GLN A 100 4.25 9.51 -12.41
N ALA A 101 3.01 9.05 -12.19
CA ALA A 101 2.59 7.69 -12.50
C ALA A 101 2.88 7.29 -13.96
N ILE A 102 2.60 8.18 -14.92
CA ILE A 102 2.79 7.90 -16.35
C ILE A 102 4.28 7.75 -16.68
N ALA A 103 5.13 8.64 -16.17
CA ALA A 103 6.58 8.57 -16.36
C ALA A 103 7.14 7.24 -15.81
N LYS A 104 6.83 6.92 -14.55
CA LYS A 104 7.26 5.66 -13.90
C LYS A 104 6.76 4.42 -14.64
N LEU A 105 5.54 4.45 -15.20
CA LEU A 105 5.01 3.36 -16.01
C LEU A 105 5.72 3.22 -17.36
N LYS A 106 6.11 4.33 -18.00
CA LYS A 106 6.90 4.34 -19.25
C LYS A 106 8.29 3.77 -19.03
N ASP A 107 8.95 4.13 -17.93
CA ASP A 107 10.26 3.56 -17.56
C ASP A 107 10.15 2.05 -17.31
N LYS A 108 9.14 1.64 -16.53
CA LYS A 108 8.84 0.22 -16.31
C LYS A 108 8.56 -0.51 -17.62
N LEU A 109 7.84 0.11 -18.55
CA LEU A 109 7.57 -0.47 -19.86
C LEU A 109 8.86 -0.69 -20.65
N ALA A 110 9.76 0.30 -20.69
CA ALA A 110 11.03 0.21 -21.38
C ALA A 110 11.89 -0.95 -20.84
N VAL A 111 11.94 -1.12 -19.52
CA VAL A 111 12.64 -2.25 -18.87
C VAL A 111 12.02 -3.60 -19.24
N LEU A 112 10.69 -3.71 -19.25
CA LEU A 112 10.02 -4.95 -19.63
C LEU A 112 10.27 -5.30 -21.11
N GLU A 113 10.28 -4.29 -21.99
CA GLU A 113 10.54 -4.46 -23.42
C GLU A 113 12.00 -4.84 -23.69
N SER A 114 12.98 -4.20 -23.02
CA SER A 114 14.39 -4.57 -23.12
C SER A 114 14.64 -6.00 -22.62
N THR A 115 14.03 -6.38 -21.49
CA THR A 115 14.09 -7.74 -20.94
C THR A 115 13.49 -8.75 -21.91
N GLN A 116 12.36 -8.42 -22.56
CA GLN A 116 11.74 -9.28 -23.56
C GLN A 116 12.65 -9.51 -24.77
N ALA A 117 13.26 -8.44 -25.28
CA ALA A 117 14.17 -8.50 -26.41
C ALA A 117 15.42 -9.33 -26.07
N PHE A 118 16.00 -9.10 -24.88
CA PHE A 118 17.12 -9.86 -24.36
C PHE A 118 16.81 -11.35 -24.27
N MET A 119 15.70 -11.76 -23.61
CA MET A 119 15.33 -13.17 -23.48
C MET A 119 15.14 -13.86 -24.84
N LYS A 120 14.52 -13.17 -25.81
CA LYS A 120 14.35 -13.70 -27.17
C LYS A 120 15.69 -13.89 -27.88
N ALA A 121 16.57 -12.89 -27.81
CA ALA A 121 17.89 -12.94 -28.43
C ALA A 121 18.77 -14.03 -27.77
N ALA A 122 18.74 -14.11 -26.44
CA ALA A 122 19.43 -15.14 -25.67
C ALA A 122 18.99 -16.56 -26.08
N ASN A 123 17.67 -16.81 -26.15
CA ASN A 123 17.15 -18.11 -26.59
C ASN A 123 17.58 -18.46 -28.02
N LYS A 124 17.68 -17.47 -28.92
CA LYS A 124 18.24 -17.66 -30.26
C LYS A 124 19.71 -18.11 -30.19
N CYS A 125 20.53 -17.47 -29.35
CA CYS A 125 21.93 -17.84 -29.15
C CYS A 125 22.11 -19.24 -28.54
N VAL A 126 21.27 -19.61 -27.56
CA VAL A 126 21.26 -20.96 -26.96
C VAL A 126 20.89 -22.01 -28.02
N LYS A 127 19.86 -21.75 -28.83
CA LYS A 127 19.44 -22.64 -29.92
C LYS A 127 20.55 -22.85 -30.96
N SER A 128 21.31 -21.81 -31.28
CA SER A 128 22.46 -21.88 -32.20
C SER A 128 23.78 -22.29 -31.52
N ARG A 129 23.78 -22.55 -30.20
CA ARG A 129 24.98 -22.88 -29.39
C ARG A 129 26.13 -21.87 -29.54
N ASN A 130 25.79 -20.59 -29.75
CA ASN A 130 26.79 -19.55 -30.01
C ASN A 130 26.97 -18.65 -28.77
N LYS A 131 27.93 -19.02 -27.91
CA LYS A 131 28.28 -18.26 -26.70
C LYS A 131 28.86 -16.88 -27.04
N ALA A 132 29.68 -16.77 -28.08
CA ALA A 132 30.27 -15.49 -28.47
C ALA A 132 29.19 -14.47 -28.86
N ALA A 133 28.19 -14.89 -29.64
CA ALA A 133 27.05 -14.03 -29.98
C ALA A 133 26.21 -13.64 -28.75
N PHE A 134 26.06 -14.54 -27.77
CA PHE A 134 25.36 -14.23 -26.53
C PHE A 134 26.08 -13.15 -25.72
N MET A 135 27.42 -13.22 -25.61
CA MET A 135 28.20 -12.24 -24.84
C MET A 135 28.15 -10.82 -25.42
N ASN A 136 27.80 -10.68 -26.70
CA ASN A 136 27.60 -9.39 -27.34
C ASN A 136 26.20 -8.79 -27.07
N LEU A 137 25.29 -9.53 -26.43
CA LEU A 137 23.96 -9.01 -26.09
C LEU A 137 24.03 -8.03 -24.89
N PRO A 138 23.17 -7.01 -24.85
CA PRO A 138 23.08 -6.12 -23.69
C PRO A 138 22.67 -6.93 -22.45
N HIS A 139 23.31 -6.65 -21.31
CA HIS A 139 23.10 -7.36 -20.03
C HIS A 139 23.50 -8.85 -20.02
N ALA A 140 24.18 -9.33 -21.05
CA ALA A 140 24.74 -10.67 -21.05
C ALA A 140 25.83 -10.80 -19.98
N THR A 141 25.79 -11.91 -19.25
CA THR A 141 26.85 -12.29 -18.31
C THR A 141 27.13 -13.78 -18.44
N GLU A 142 28.34 -14.19 -18.10
CA GLU A 142 28.72 -15.60 -18.12
C GLU A 142 27.86 -16.46 -17.21
N LYS A 143 27.47 -15.92 -16.04
CA LYS A 143 26.53 -16.56 -15.12
C LYS A 143 25.19 -16.87 -15.79
N ILE A 144 24.58 -15.89 -16.46
CA ILE A 144 23.30 -16.09 -17.14
C ILE A 144 23.43 -17.15 -18.23
N TRP A 145 24.52 -17.11 -19.02
CA TRP A 145 24.77 -18.13 -20.06
C TRP A 145 24.78 -19.55 -19.49
N LEU A 146 25.48 -19.74 -18.36
CA LEU A 146 25.55 -21.03 -17.69
C LEU A 146 24.16 -21.48 -17.21
N GLU A 147 23.41 -20.59 -16.56
CA GLU A 147 22.06 -20.88 -16.07
C GLU A 147 21.11 -21.31 -17.19
N ILE A 148 21.07 -20.58 -18.30
CA ILE A 148 20.16 -20.90 -19.41
C ILE A 148 20.64 -22.08 -20.26
N THR A 149 21.93 -22.41 -20.27
CA THR A 149 22.46 -23.55 -21.04
C THR A 149 22.38 -24.85 -20.24
N THR A 150 22.38 -24.77 -18.91
CA THR A 150 22.20 -25.92 -18.03
C THR A 150 20.79 -26.47 -18.21
N PRO A 151 20.61 -27.73 -18.64
CA PRO A 151 19.28 -28.28 -18.86
C PRO A 151 18.49 -28.42 -17.54
N ASP A 152 17.19 -28.11 -17.58
CA ASP A 152 16.28 -28.38 -16.47
C ASP A 152 16.01 -29.90 -16.29
N TYR A 153 15.16 -30.27 -15.35
CA TYR A 153 14.79 -31.67 -15.12
C TYR A 153 14.13 -32.35 -16.34
N LEU A 154 13.57 -31.56 -17.26
CA LEU A 154 12.98 -31.98 -18.53
C LEU A 154 13.95 -31.81 -19.71
N LYS A 155 15.24 -31.55 -19.44
CA LYS A 155 16.30 -31.31 -20.41
C LYS A 155 16.08 -30.10 -21.33
N ARG A 156 15.29 -29.11 -20.89
CA ARG A 156 15.04 -27.86 -21.61
C ARG A 156 16.15 -26.85 -21.31
N THR A 157 16.50 -26.06 -22.30
CA THR A 157 17.50 -24.98 -22.20
C THR A 157 16.92 -23.68 -22.76
N GLY A 158 17.52 -22.56 -22.38
CA GLY A 158 17.04 -21.22 -22.64
C GLY A 158 16.14 -20.70 -21.51
N PHE A 159 15.74 -19.44 -21.62
CA PHE A 159 14.63 -18.89 -20.85
C PHE A 159 13.35 -19.63 -21.17
N ALA A 160 12.66 -20.11 -20.11
CA ALA A 160 11.44 -20.89 -20.24
C ALA A 160 10.29 -20.09 -20.87
N ASP A 161 9.45 -20.75 -21.68
CA ASP A 161 8.37 -20.08 -22.43
C ASP A 161 7.39 -19.28 -21.55
N TYR A 162 7.12 -19.77 -20.33
CA TYR A 162 6.23 -19.08 -19.41
C TYR A 162 6.78 -17.72 -18.95
N THR A 163 8.10 -17.55 -18.85
CA THR A 163 8.70 -16.26 -18.46
C THR A 163 8.47 -15.21 -19.54
N LEU A 164 8.70 -15.57 -20.80
CA LEU A 164 8.43 -14.72 -21.96
C LEU A 164 6.93 -14.40 -22.11
N ARG A 165 6.05 -15.40 -21.92
CA ARG A 165 4.59 -15.21 -21.98
C ARG A 165 4.11 -14.25 -20.89
N ASN A 166 4.57 -14.45 -19.66
CA ASN A 166 4.21 -13.62 -18.51
C ASN A 166 4.72 -12.19 -18.70
N ASN A 167 5.95 -12.01 -19.16
CA ASN A 167 6.51 -10.69 -19.44
C ASN A 167 5.74 -9.95 -20.54
N ASN A 168 5.41 -10.62 -21.65
CA ASN A 168 4.55 -10.03 -22.69
C ASN A 168 3.15 -9.66 -22.17
N ALA A 169 2.57 -10.45 -21.28
CA ALA A 169 1.30 -10.10 -20.64
C ALA A 169 1.44 -8.84 -19.78
N ASN A 170 2.55 -8.70 -19.04
CA ASN A 170 2.85 -7.49 -18.27
C ASN A 170 3.05 -6.26 -19.16
N ILE A 171 3.80 -6.38 -20.27
CA ILE A 171 3.95 -5.31 -21.27
C ILE A 171 2.58 -4.81 -21.73
N ARG A 172 1.68 -5.73 -22.13
CA ARG A 172 0.33 -5.35 -22.57
C ARG A 172 -0.46 -4.64 -21.46
N ARG A 173 -0.44 -5.16 -20.23
CA ARG A 173 -1.13 -4.53 -19.08
C ARG A 173 -0.60 -3.12 -18.80
N VAL A 174 0.72 -2.93 -18.81
CA VAL A 174 1.33 -1.63 -18.57
C VAL A 174 0.98 -0.64 -19.69
N LYS A 175 1.02 -1.05 -20.97
CA LYS A 175 0.57 -0.22 -22.10
C LYS A 175 -0.90 0.21 -21.94
N GLN A 176 -1.79 -0.73 -21.61
CA GLN A 176 -3.21 -0.42 -21.37
C GLN A 176 -3.38 0.56 -20.21
N ARG A 177 -2.59 0.41 -19.14
CA ARG A 177 -2.62 1.30 -17.97
C ARG A 177 -2.15 2.71 -18.33
N ILE A 178 -1.07 2.85 -19.09
CA ILE A 178 -0.57 4.15 -19.59
C ILE A 178 -1.65 4.84 -20.41
N ALA A 179 -2.21 4.16 -21.42
CA ALA A 179 -3.26 4.72 -22.27
C ALA A 179 -4.54 5.06 -21.48
N GLN A 180 -4.83 4.36 -20.39
CA GLN A 180 -5.92 4.74 -19.48
C GLN A 180 -5.62 6.06 -18.77
N LEU A 181 -4.43 6.22 -18.20
CA LEU A 181 -4.05 7.44 -17.48
C LEU A 181 -3.92 8.64 -18.41
N GLU A 182 -3.31 8.48 -19.60
CA GLU A 182 -3.20 9.54 -20.60
C GLU A 182 -4.58 10.06 -21.05
N ARG A 183 -5.55 9.16 -21.25
CA ARG A 183 -6.95 9.55 -21.53
C ARG A 183 -7.58 10.34 -20.39
N LEU A 184 -7.25 10.01 -19.14
CA LEU A 184 -7.78 10.72 -17.97
C LEU A 184 -7.14 12.11 -17.83
N GLU A 185 -5.87 12.29 -18.20
CA GLU A 185 -5.21 13.61 -18.17
C GLU A 185 -5.73 14.56 -19.25
N GLN A 186 -6.24 14.03 -20.36
CA GLN A 186 -6.89 14.82 -21.41
C GLN A 186 -8.33 15.25 -21.04
N LEU A 187 -8.91 14.71 -19.96
CA LEU A 187 -10.22 15.14 -19.51
C LEU A 187 -10.14 16.55 -18.92
N ILE A 188 -11.15 17.35 -19.22
CA ILE A 188 -11.33 18.67 -18.62
C ILE A 188 -12.25 18.50 -17.41
N THR A 189 -11.94 19.22 -16.33
CA THR A 189 -12.82 19.28 -15.16
C THR A 189 -14.19 19.80 -15.58
N ALA A 190 -15.23 19.04 -15.26
CA ALA A 190 -16.61 19.38 -15.59
C ALA A 190 -17.48 19.35 -14.34
N GLU A 191 -18.39 20.31 -14.24
CA GLU A 191 -19.34 20.41 -13.14
C GLU A 191 -20.77 20.40 -13.68
N LYS A 192 -21.67 19.71 -12.97
CA LYS A 192 -23.09 19.67 -13.28
C LYS A 192 -23.90 19.59 -11.99
N THR A 193 -24.93 20.42 -11.88
CA THR A 193 -25.90 20.37 -10.78
C THR A 193 -27.16 19.65 -11.21
N ILE A 194 -27.63 18.69 -10.40
CA ILE A 194 -28.83 17.89 -10.63
C ILE A 194 -29.59 17.82 -9.30
N ASN A 195 -30.85 18.26 -9.26
CA ASN A 195 -31.69 18.31 -8.05
C ASN A 195 -30.98 18.93 -6.83
N GLY A 196 -30.22 20.01 -7.03
CA GLY A 196 -29.45 20.65 -5.96
C GLY A 196 -28.16 19.92 -5.53
N VAL A 197 -27.88 18.73 -6.06
CA VAL A 197 -26.62 18.00 -5.87
C VAL A 197 -25.61 18.47 -6.92
N ARG A 198 -24.48 19.00 -6.46
CA ARG A 198 -23.38 19.38 -7.35
C ARG A 198 -22.48 18.17 -7.59
N VAL A 199 -22.36 17.76 -8.85
CA VAL A 199 -21.48 16.68 -9.31
C VAL A 199 -20.29 17.26 -10.05
N VAL A 200 -19.07 17.00 -9.56
CA VAL A 200 -17.81 17.49 -10.13
C VAL A 200 -16.96 16.32 -10.60
N ILE A 201 -16.61 16.30 -11.88
CA ILE A 201 -15.59 15.40 -12.44
C ILE A 201 -14.25 16.13 -12.32
N ASN A 202 -13.58 15.96 -11.19
CA ASN A 202 -12.36 16.68 -10.84
C ASN A 202 -11.12 15.93 -11.34
N THR A 203 -10.56 16.37 -12.47
CA THR A 203 -9.42 15.70 -13.13
C THR A 203 -8.11 15.94 -12.39
N GLU A 204 -7.96 17.11 -11.76
CA GLU A 204 -6.81 17.43 -10.89
C GLU A 204 -6.73 16.48 -9.69
N ALA A 205 -7.87 16.19 -9.06
CA ALA A 205 -7.95 15.23 -7.96
C ALA A 205 -8.01 13.78 -8.42
N ASN A 206 -8.26 13.53 -9.71
CA ASN A 206 -8.65 12.23 -10.26
C ASN A 206 -9.86 11.62 -9.53
N ARG A 207 -10.91 12.42 -9.30
CA ARG A 207 -12.13 12.00 -8.59
C ARG A 207 -13.43 12.46 -9.25
N VAL A 208 -14.48 11.65 -9.13
CA VAL A 208 -15.87 12.10 -9.25
C VAL A 208 -16.36 12.44 -7.85
N GLN A 209 -16.87 13.65 -7.65
CA GLN A 209 -17.29 14.18 -6.36
C GLN A 209 -18.76 14.59 -6.42
N LEU A 210 -19.53 14.22 -5.40
CA LEU A 210 -20.90 14.70 -5.18
C LEU A 210 -20.96 15.52 -3.89
N PHE A 211 -21.55 16.70 -3.99
CA PHE A 211 -21.83 17.60 -2.89
C PHE A 211 -23.34 17.71 -2.72
N PHE A 212 -23.83 17.19 -1.61
CA PHE A 212 -25.24 17.30 -1.25
C PHE A 212 -25.45 18.53 -0.36
N PRO A 213 -26.57 19.25 -0.53
CA PRO A 213 -26.86 20.43 0.31
C PRO A 213 -27.11 20.03 1.77
N ASN A 214 -27.79 18.90 1.98
CA ASN A 214 -28.04 18.31 3.29
C ASN A 214 -27.57 16.86 3.31
N LYS A 215 -27.51 16.26 4.52
CA LYS A 215 -27.20 14.83 4.66
C LYS A 215 -28.20 14.00 3.83
N PRO A 216 -27.75 13.22 2.84
CA PRO A 216 -28.64 12.37 2.06
C PRO A 216 -29.26 11.26 2.93
N ASN A 217 -30.42 10.76 2.50
CA ASN A 217 -31.09 9.65 3.18
C ASN A 217 -30.25 8.36 3.11
N GLU A 218 -30.64 7.36 3.91
CA GLU A 218 -29.87 6.13 4.05
C GLU A 218 -29.81 5.31 2.75
N ASP A 219 -30.87 5.33 1.93
CA ASP A 219 -30.88 4.64 0.62
C ASP A 219 -29.80 5.21 -0.32
N ILE A 220 -29.72 6.53 -0.46
CA ILE A 220 -28.71 7.20 -1.28
C ILE A 220 -27.29 6.91 -0.75
N ILE A 221 -27.11 6.94 0.58
CA ILE A 221 -25.83 6.60 1.20
C ILE A 221 -25.42 5.15 0.87
N ASN A 222 -26.35 4.21 0.93
CA ASN A 222 -26.10 2.81 0.64
C ASN A 222 -25.78 2.59 -0.84
N ARG A 223 -26.46 3.28 -1.76
CA ARG A 223 -26.14 3.27 -3.21
C ARG A 223 -24.74 3.80 -3.47
N LEU A 224 -24.36 4.91 -2.86
CA LEU A 224 -23.01 5.48 -2.97
C LEU A 224 -21.95 4.49 -2.48
N ARG A 225 -22.14 3.92 -1.27
CA ARG A 225 -21.19 2.98 -0.67
C ARG A 225 -21.02 1.70 -1.49
N SER A 226 -22.12 1.14 -2.00
CA SER A 226 -22.12 -0.12 -2.76
C SER A 226 -21.33 -0.01 -4.07
N ARG A 227 -21.21 1.20 -4.63
CA ARG A 227 -20.40 1.47 -5.83
C ARG A 227 -19.00 2.01 -5.56
N GLY A 228 -18.61 2.17 -4.29
CA GLY A 228 -17.26 2.54 -3.91
C GLY A 228 -17.04 4.04 -3.64
N PHE A 229 -18.11 4.85 -3.60
CA PHE A 229 -18.00 6.21 -3.11
C PHE A 229 -17.67 6.21 -1.61
N ARG A 230 -16.82 7.16 -1.21
CA ARG A 230 -16.38 7.37 0.17
C ARG A 230 -16.59 8.83 0.53
N PHE A 231 -17.13 9.07 1.72
CA PHE A 231 -17.30 10.42 2.24
C PHE A 231 -15.96 10.98 2.70
N SER A 232 -15.66 12.23 2.35
CA SER A 232 -14.46 12.93 2.76
C SER A 232 -14.78 14.31 3.32
N ARG A 233 -14.43 14.53 4.59
CA ARG A 233 -14.62 15.82 5.27
C ARG A 233 -13.65 16.88 4.76
N SER A 234 -12.40 16.50 4.47
CA SER A 234 -11.36 17.43 3.99
C SER A 234 -11.66 18.02 2.61
N GLU A 235 -12.48 17.33 1.82
CA GLU A 235 -12.89 17.78 0.48
C GLU A 235 -14.27 18.44 0.51
N GLY A 236 -14.52 19.32 1.49
CA GLY A 236 -15.78 20.04 1.60
C GLY A 236 -17.00 19.13 1.76
N ASN A 237 -16.88 18.05 2.52
CA ASN A 237 -17.94 17.05 2.75
C ASN A 237 -18.43 16.35 1.47
N ALA A 238 -17.53 16.10 0.51
CA ALA A 238 -17.85 15.37 -0.71
C ALA A 238 -17.99 13.86 -0.50
N TRP A 239 -18.93 13.24 -1.22
CA TRP A 239 -18.85 11.81 -1.55
C TRP A 239 -18.02 11.64 -2.82
N GLN A 240 -16.97 10.82 -2.77
CA GLN A 240 -16.02 10.73 -3.88
C GLN A 240 -15.56 9.31 -4.22
N GLN A 241 -15.17 9.11 -5.48
CA GLN A 241 -14.54 7.90 -6.00
C GLN A 241 -13.58 8.27 -7.15
N PHE A 242 -12.63 7.39 -7.50
CA PHE A 242 -11.81 7.55 -8.70
C PHE A 242 -12.64 7.75 -9.97
N ILE A 243 -12.11 8.55 -10.90
CA ILE A 243 -12.76 8.77 -12.20
C ILE A 243 -12.84 7.47 -12.98
N SER A 244 -14.05 7.10 -13.35
CA SER A 244 -14.36 6.06 -14.32
C SER A 244 -15.71 6.39 -14.94
N ARG A 245 -15.95 5.89 -16.16
CA ARG A 245 -17.26 6.07 -16.83
C ARG A 245 -18.41 5.60 -15.93
N SER A 246 -18.29 4.41 -15.35
CA SER A 246 -19.30 3.87 -14.44
C SER A 246 -19.50 4.72 -13.18
N ALA A 247 -18.45 5.34 -12.63
CA ALA A 247 -18.58 6.22 -11.48
C ALA A 247 -19.31 7.52 -11.83
N VAL A 248 -19.01 8.11 -13.00
CA VAL A 248 -19.72 9.29 -13.51
C VAL A 248 -21.20 8.99 -13.73
N ASP A 249 -21.51 7.90 -14.44
CA ASP A 249 -22.89 7.48 -14.72
C ASP A 249 -23.67 7.24 -13.42
N HIS A 250 -23.04 6.58 -12.45
CA HIS A 250 -23.65 6.32 -11.15
C HIS A 250 -23.84 7.60 -10.33
N ALA A 251 -22.89 8.54 -10.37
CA ALA A 251 -23.02 9.82 -9.69
C ALA A 251 -24.21 10.62 -10.23
N TYR A 252 -24.38 10.68 -11.56
CA TYR A 252 -25.53 11.34 -12.16
C TYR A 252 -26.86 10.65 -11.80
N MET A 253 -26.89 9.32 -11.79
CA MET A 253 -28.08 8.57 -11.37
C MET A 253 -28.45 8.90 -9.91
N VAL A 254 -27.48 8.83 -8.99
CA VAL A 254 -27.74 9.13 -7.58
C VAL A 254 -28.17 10.59 -7.38
N ALA A 255 -27.55 11.53 -8.09
CA ALA A 255 -27.94 12.94 -8.02
C ALA A 255 -29.37 13.15 -8.53
N GLY A 256 -29.80 12.42 -9.56
CA GLY A 256 -31.19 12.46 -10.07
C GLY A 256 -32.23 11.81 -9.15
N LEU A 257 -31.82 10.89 -8.26
CA LEU A 257 -32.68 10.30 -7.23
C LEU A 257 -32.75 11.15 -5.95
N TYR A 258 -31.94 12.21 -5.83
CA TYR A 258 -31.98 13.06 -4.66
C TYR A 258 -33.21 13.95 -4.73
N GLU A 259 -34.08 13.80 -3.74
CA GLU A 259 -35.20 14.69 -3.50
C GLU A 259 -34.74 15.74 -2.48
N THR A 260 -34.77 17.02 -2.86
CA THR A 260 -34.61 18.12 -1.91
C THR A 260 -35.83 18.08 -1.01
N GLY A 261 -35.65 17.73 0.26
CA GLY A 261 -36.74 17.78 1.22
C GLY A 261 -37.28 19.21 1.33
N ASP A 262 -38.39 19.47 0.66
CA ASP A 262 -39.37 20.46 1.12
C ASP A 262 -39.91 19.92 2.45
N GLY A 263 -39.51 20.53 3.57
CA GLY A 263 -40.09 20.18 4.88
C GLY A 263 -39.12 20.27 6.05
N ALA A 264 -38.69 21.48 6.40
CA ALA A 264 -38.40 21.86 7.79
C ALA A 264 -38.51 23.39 7.90
N GLN A 265 -39.75 23.89 7.88
CA GLN A 265 -40.13 25.07 8.67
C GLN A 265 -40.44 24.58 10.10
#